data_AF-A0A447UGP0-F1
#
_entry.id   AF-A0A447UGP0-F1
#
_cell.length_a   1.000
_cell.length_b   1.000
_cell.length_c   1.000
_cell.angle_alpha   90.00
_cell.angle_beta   90.00
_cell.angle_gamma   90.00
#
_symmetry.space_group_name_H-M   'P 1'
#
loop_
_entity.id
_entity.type
_entity.pdbx_description
1 polymer ?
#
loop_
_entity_poly.entity_id
_entity_poly.type
_entity_poly.pdbx_seq_one_letter_code
_entity_poly.pdbx_strand_id
1 'polypeptide(L)' 'MRLRVASAAIDDANMETIIYEGYGPGGTAVMVECLSDNRNRTVAEVRHAFSKCGGNLGTDGSVAYLFSKKG' A
#
# COMPACT_ATOMS: atom_id res chain seq x y z
N MET A 1 38.21 3.22 -21.58
CA MET A 1 37.39 2.16 -20.94
C MET A 1 36.28 2.86 -20.15
N ARG A 2 35.07 3.02 -20.73
CA ARG A 2 33.93 3.68 -20.08
C ARG A 2 33.02 2.61 -19.49
N LEU A 3 32.91 2.58 -18.17
CA LEU A 3 32.03 1.68 -17.44
C LEU A 3 30.58 2.19 -17.60
N ARG A 4 29.76 1.51 -18.40
CA ARG A 4 28.30 1.59 -18.29
C ARG A 4 27.88 0.42 -17.42
N VAL A 5 27.50 0.69 -16.17
CA VAL A 5 26.62 -0.22 -15.44
C VAL A 5 25.29 -0.19 -16.19
N ALA A 6 25.11 -1.16 -17.09
CA ALA A 6 23.79 -1.53 -17.54
C ALA A 6 23.20 -2.40 -16.42
N SER A 7 22.49 -1.77 -15.48
CA SER A 7 21.57 -2.51 -14.63
C SER A 7 20.42 -2.93 -15.54
N ALA A 8 20.58 -4.12 -16.11
CA ALA A 8 19.57 -4.73 -16.96
C ALA A 8 18.39 -5.16 -16.09
N ALA A 9 17.21 -4.68 -16.49
CA ALA A 9 15.90 -5.30 -16.29
C ALA A 9 15.32 -5.33 -14.86
N ILE A 10 14.81 -4.18 -14.44
CA ILE A 10 13.49 -4.11 -13.79
C ILE A 10 12.68 -3.04 -14.55
N ASP A 11 12.62 -3.23 -15.86
CA ASP A 11 11.66 -2.57 -16.73
C ASP A 11 10.49 -3.56 -16.86
N ASP A 12 9.27 -3.09 -16.67
CA ASP A 12 8.02 -3.85 -16.88
C ASP A 12 7.46 -4.72 -15.74
N ALA A 13 7.54 -4.25 -14.51
CA ALA A 13 6.39 -4.46 -13.63
C ALA A 13 5.74 -3.09 -13.49
N ASN A 14 4.50 -2.95 -13.95
CA ASN A 14 3.73 -1.72 -13.89
C ASN A 14 3.37 -1.42 -12.42
N MET A 15 4.38 -1.20 -11.58
CA MET A 15 4.25 -1.12 -10.13
C MET A 15 3.66 0.24 -9.79
N GLU A 16 2.36 0.24 -9.50
CA GLU A 16 1.63 1.37 -8.98
C GLU A 16 1.83 1.46 -7.46
N THR A 17 2.05 2.67 -6.97
CA THR A 17 1.94 2.96 -5.54
C THR A 17 0.46 3.09 -5.19
N ILE A 18 -0.01 2.21 -4.32
CA ILE A 18 -1.39 2.18 -3.87
C ILE A 18 -1.39 2.42 -2.37
N ILE A 19 -2.23 3.34 -1.93
CA ILE A 19 -2.45 3.61 -0.51
C ILE A 19 -3.76 2.95 -0.12
N TYR A 20 -3.72 2.16 0.94
CA TYR A 20 -4.89 1.56 1.56
C TYR A 20 -5.08 2.15 2.94
N GLU A 21 -6.33 2.44 3.24
CA GLU A 21 -6.74 3.07 4.48
C GLU A 21 -7.72 2.16 5.21
N GLY A 22 -7.63 2.08 6.53
CA GLY A 22 -8.53 1.25 7.30
C GLY A 22 -8.46 1.49 8.79
N TYR A 23 -9.30 0.73 9.50
CA TYR A 23 -9.36 0.73 10.94
C TYR A 23 -9.05 -0.66 11.47
N GLY A 24 -8.11 -0.74 12.40
CA GLY A 24 -7.82 -1.94 13.16
C GLY A 24 -8.78 -2.14 14.34
N PRO A 25 -8.56 -3.21 15.13
CA PRO A 25 -9.33 -3.46 16.34
C PRO A 25 -9.21 -2.28 17.31
N GLY A 26 -10.34 -1.90 17.93
CA GLY A 26 -10.40 -0.76 18.84
C GLY A 26 -10.41 0.62 18.17
N GLY A 27 -10.64 0.71 16.85
CA GLY A 27 -10.73 1.99 16.14
C GLY A 27 -9.38 2.63 15.81
N THR A 28 -8.30 1.83 15.85
CA THR A 28 -6.95 2.30 15.48
C THR A 28 -6.89 2.61 14.00
N ALA A 29 -6.58 3.85 13.63
CA ALA A 29 -6.39 4.24 12.24
C ALA A 29 -5.10 3.61 11.66
N VAL A 30 -5.21 2.94 10.51
CA VAL A 30 -4.10 2.27 9.84
C VAL A 30 -4.03 2.75 8.39
N MET A 31 -2.84 3.16 7.96
CA MET A 31 -2.54 3.52 6.58
C MET A 31 -1.42 2.63 6.08
N VAL A 32 -1.63 1.99 4.94
CA VAL A 32 -0.70 1.03 4.34
C VAL A 32 -0.35 1.51 2.94
N GLU A 33 0.90 1.90 2.74
CA GLU A 33 1.43 2.20 1.41
C GLU A 33 2.03 0.92 0.84
N CYS A 34 1.50 0.49 -0.31
CA CYS A 34 1.95 -0.71 -1.01
C CYS A 34 2.43 -0.35 -2.40
N LEU A 35 3.47 -1.03 -2.87
CA LEU A 35 3.95 -0.93 -4.24
C LEU A 35 3.62 -2.25 -4.93
N SER A 36 2.73 -2.22 -5.92
CA SER A 36 2.21 -3.45 -6.53
C SER A 36 1.89 -3.25 -7.99
N ASP A 37 2.02 -4.30 -8.78
CA ASP A 37 1.63 -4.38 -10.19
C ASP A 37 0.12 -4.68 -10.39
N ASN A 38 -0.61 -4.99 -9.30
CA ASN A 38 -2.03 -5.35 -9.39
C ASN A 38 -2.81 -4.94 -8.13
N ARG A 39 -3.53 -3.81 -8.21
CA ARG A 39 -4.42 -3.32 -7.14
C ARG A 39 -5.46 -4.33 -6.65
N ASN A 40 -6.05 -5.12 -7.55
CA ASN A 40 -7.12 -6.06 -7.17
C ASN A 40 -6.61 -7.23 -6.33
N ARG A 41 -5.36 -7.67 -6.56
CA ARG A 41 -4.73 -8.71 -5.74
C ARG A 41 -4.37 -8.17 -4.36
N THR A 42 -3.72 -7.00 -4.32
CA THR A 42 -3.27 -6.38 -3.09
C THR A 42 -4.43 -5.97 -2.19
N VAL A 43 -5.53 -5.45 -2.73
CA VAL A 43 -6.71 -5.10 -1.93
C VAL A 43 -7.35 -6.34 -1.27
N ALA A 44 -7.36 -7.48 -1.96
CA ALA A 44 -7.90 -8.72 -1.42
C ALA A 44 -7.06 -9.24 -0.26
N GLU A 45 -5.72 -9.21 -0.39
CA GLU A 45 -4.80 -9.59 0.68
C GLU A 45 -4.87 -8.63 1.87
N VAL A 46 -4.87 -7.32 1.62
CA VAL A 46 -4.98 -6.29 2.65
C VAL A 46 -6.31 -6.45 3.39
N ARG A 47 -7.43 -6.58 2.68
CA ARG A 47 -8.75 -6.84 3.28
C ARG A 47 -8.73 -8.13 4.12
N HIS A 48 -8.11 -9.20 3.63
CA HIS A 48 -8.00 -10.46 4.37
C HIS A 48 -7.20 -10.28 5.67
N ALA A 49 -6.09 -9.54 5.63
CA ALA A 49 -5.30 -9.21 6.80
C ALA A 49 -6.10 -8.38 7.82
N PHE A 50 -6.81 -7.34 7.38
CA PHE A 50 -7.68 -6.55 8.25
C PHE A 50 -8.78 -7.40 8.89
N SER A 51 -9.49 -8.22 8.11
CA SER A 51 -10.52 -9.12 8.65
C SER A 51 -9.95 -10.11 9.67
N LYS A 52 -8.76 -10.67 9.42
CA LYS A 52 -8.09 -11.61 10.34
C LYS A 52 -7.66 -10.93 11.64
N CYS A 53 -7.28 -9.66 11.57
CA CYS A 53 -6.87 -8.85 12.73
C CYS A 53 -8.05 -8.16 13.43
N GLY A 54 -9.31 -8.42 13.05
CA GLY A 54 -10.48 -7.79 13.67
C GLY A 54 -10.66 -6.31 13.31
N GLY A 55 -10.14 -5.89 12.16
CA GLY A 55 -10.31 -4.56 11.58
C GLY A 55 -11.14 -4.58 10.30
N ASN A 56 -11.29 -3.43 9.67
CA ASN A 56 -11.95 -3.25 8.39
C ASN A 56 -11.19 -2.27 7.50
N LEU A 57 -11.15 -2.57 6.20
CA LEU A 57 -10.64 -1.65 5.20
C LEU A 57 -11.64 -0.50 5.02
N GLY A 58 -11.16 0.74 5.16
CA GLY A 58 -11.92 1.96 4.96
C GLY A 58 -11.90 2.41 3.50
N THR A 59 -12.61 3.50 3.22
CA THR A 59 -12.53 4.20 1.94
C THR A 59 -11.34 5.14 1.90
N ASP A 60 -10.84 5.44 0.70
CA ASP A 60 -9.86 6.51 0.49
C ASP A 60 -10.35 7.82 1.15
N GLY A 61 -9.52 8.40 2.02
CA GLY A 61 -9.79 9.63 2.78
C GLY A 61 -10.34 9.44 4.20
N SER A 62 -10.57 8.20 4.66
CA SER A 62 -11.16 7.94 6.00
C SER A 62 -10.21 8.26 7.15
N VAL A 63 -8.92 7.96 6.98
CA VAL A 63 -7.88 8.20 7.99
C VAL A 63 -6.80 9.14 7.50
N ALA A 64 -6.78 9.51 6.21
CA ALA A 64 -5.83 10.42 5.62
C ALA A 64 -5.74 11.76 6.35
N TYR A 65 -6.85 12.26 6.91
CA TYR A 65 -6.85 13.50 7.70
C TYR A 65 -6.12 13.36 9.05
N LEU A 66 -6.02 12.14 9.60
CA LEU A 66 -5.29 11.86 10.85
C LEU A 66 -3.77 11.76 10.61
N PHE A 67 -3.35 11.46 9.37
CA PHE A 67 -1.93 11.30 9.01
C PHE A 67 -1.43 12.48 8.19
N SER A 68 -0.63 13.35 8.81
CA SER A 68 0.10 14.40 8.09
C SER A 68 1.47 13.85 7.66
N LYS A 69 1.71 13.72 6.34
CA LYS A 69 3.05 13.43 5.81
C LYS A 69 3.99 14.58 6.19
N LYS A 70 4.92 14.33 7.12
CA LYS A 70 6.04 15.24 7.43
C LYS A 70 7.32 14.66 6.84
N GLY A 71 8.04 15.49 6.09
CA GLY A 71 9.36 15.18 5.51
C GLY A 71 10.48 15.82 6.30
#